data_AF-A0A6P0K0A2-F1
#
_entry.id   AF-A0A6P0K0A2-F1
#
_cell.length_a   1.000
_cell.length_b   1.000
_cell.length_c   1.000
_cell.angle_alpha   90.00
_cell.angle_beta   90.00
_cell.angle_gamma   90.00
#
_symmetry.space_group_name_H-M   'P 1'
#
loop_
_entity.id
_entity.type
_entity.pdbx_description
1 polymer ?
#
loop_
_entity_poly.entity_id
_entity_poly.type
_entity_poly.pdbx_seq_one_letter_code
_entity_poly.pdbx_strand_id
1 'polypeptide(L)'
;MNPLLLDKLNTHPELHSKQTHQQYTITDVSWPLYEVLLTDLGDDFPGLRVHYLEGRLQFTMPSRQHEIIKDNIGRLLGVYFEEARIRFYGLGSTTFKSEAKRRGAEPDISFCISTNKTLPDIAIEVVLTSGGIDKLAIYQGLDVA
;
A
#
# COMPACT_ATOMS: atom_id res chain seq x y z
N MET A 1 -4.29 -20.57 -23.48
CA MET A 1 -2.94 -20.10 -23.10
C MET A 1 -1.96 -20.66 -24.12
N ASN A 2 -1.12 -19.83 -24.76
CA ASN A 2 -0.26 -20.24 -25.87
C ASN A 2 0.96 -21.03 -25.35
N PRO A 3 1.16 -22.32 -25.73
CA PRO A 3 2.27 -23.14 -25.23
C PRO A 3 3.65 -22.58 -25.60
N LEU A 4 3.78 -21.85 -26.70
CA LEU A 4 5.03 -21.16 -27.10
C LEU A 4 5.38 -19.98 -26.18
N LEU A 5 4.40 -19.39 -25.49
CA LEU A 5 4.63 -18.30 -24.55
C LEU A 5 5.21 -18.83 -23.24
N LEU A 6 4.72 -19.99 -22.78
CA LEU A 6 5.19 -20.62 -21.55
C LEU A 6 6.64 -21.09 -21.66
N ASP A 7 7.00 -21.61 -22.83
CA ASP A 7 8.37 -22.06 -23.12
C ASP A 7 9.35 -20.87 -23.13
N LYS A 8 8.94 -19.74 -23.72
CA LYS A 8 9.71 -18.48 -23.69
C LYS A 8 9.90 -17.94 -22.27
N LEU A 9 8.87 -17.98 -21.43
CA LEU A 9 8.96 -17.50 -20.04
C LEU A 9 9.92 -18.36 -19.20
N ASN A 10 9.95 -19.67 -19.43
CA ASN A 10 10.83 -20.60 -18.72
C ASN A 10 12.31 -20.49 -19.14
N THR A 11 12.60 -19.90 -20.31
CA THR A 11 13.99 -19.69 -20.77
C THR A 11 14.65 -18.42 -20.20
N HIS A 12 13.93 -17.63 -19.40
CA HIS A 12 14.39 -16.38 -18.81
C HIS A 12 14.52 -16.49 -17.27
N PRO A 13 15.61 -17.09 -16.75
CA PRO A 13 15.80 -17.28 -15.30
C PRO A 13 15.80 -15.99 -14.48
N GLU A 14 16.08 -14.85 -15.11
CA GLU A 14 15.94 -13.50 -14.55
C GLU A 14 14.49 -13.12 -14.20
N LEU A 15 13.50 -13.73 -14.85
CA LEU A 15 12.07 -13.55 -14.53
C LEU A 15 11.62 -14.44 -13.36
N HIS A 16 12.44 -15.41 -12.94
CA HIS A 16 12.19 -16.22 -11.76
C HIS A 16 12.75 -15.52 -10.51
N SER A 17 12.09 -14.47 -10.03
CA SER A 17 12.52 -13.83 -8.78
C SER A 17 12.18 -14.71 -7.57
N LYS A 18 13.19 -15.15 -6.81
CA LYS A 18 13.00 -15.69 -5.45
C LYS A 18 12.47 -14.66 -4.45
N GLN A 19 12.58 -13.37 -4.78
CA GLN A 19 12.03 -12.28 -3.99
C GLN A 19 10.52 -12.22 -4.18
N THR A 20 9.80 -12.43 -3.09
CA THR A 20 8.33 -12.42 -3.06
C THR A 20 7.76 -11.01 -2.86
N HIS A 21 8.58 -10.04 -2.44
CA HIS A 21 8.21 -8.65 -2.20
C HIS A 21 9.02 -7.74 -3.13
N GLN A 22 8.34 -7.04 -4.04
CA GLN A 22 8.98 -6.16 -5.01
C GLN A 22 8.63 -4.71 -4.71
N GLN A 23 9.65 -3.85 -4.72
CA GLN A 23 9.50 -2.41 -4.55
C GLN A 23 10.28 -1.68 -5.63
N TYR A 24 9.64 -0.69 -6.24
CA TYR A 24 10.26 0.15 -7.26
C TYR A 24 10.00 1.62 -6.94
N THR A 25 11.04 2.45 -6.99
CA THR A 25 10.95 3.87 -6.63
C THR A 25 11.42 4.75 -7.78
N ILE A 26 10.63 5.77 -8.09
CA ILE A 26 10.91 6.81 -9.08
C ILE A 26 10.99 8.15 -8.36
N THR A 27 11.97 8.98 -8.70
CA THR A 27 12.10 10.36 -8.17
C THR A 27 11.61 11.39 -9.18
N ASP A 28 11.48 12.64 -8.73
CA ASP A 28 11.12 13.78 -9.57
C ASP A 28 9.73 13.67 -10.23
N VAL A 29 8.82 12.94 -9.57
CA VAL A 29 7.43 12.77 -10.02
C VAL A 29 6.58 13.94 -9.51
N SER A 30 6.08 14.77 -10.43
CA SER A 30 5.16 15.86 -10.06
C SER A 30 3.83 15.33 -9.51
N TRP A 31 3.14 16.14 -8.70
CA TRP A 31 1.82 15.79 -8.18
C TRP A 31 0.79 15.49 -9.29
N PRO A 32 0.66 16.32 -10.35
CA PRO A 32 -0.26 16.00 -11.45
C PRO A 32 0.04 14.66 -12.12
N LEU A 33 1.33 14.33 -12.29
CA LEU A 33 1.72 13.03 -12.85
C LEU A 33 1.33 11.87 -11.92
N TYR A 34 1.50 12.02 -10.60
CA TYR A 34 1.02 11.05 -9.63
C TYR A 34 -0.50 10.81 -9.73
N GLU A 35 -1.30 11.87 -9.89
CA GLU A 35 -2.75 11.74 -10.00
C GLU A 35 -3.20 11.09 -11.31
N VAL A 36 -2.54 11.42 -12.43
CA VAL A 36 -2.77 10.75 -13.71
C VAL A 36 -2.44 9.27 -13.58
N LEU A 37 -1.28 8.91 -13.00
CA LEU A 37 -0.90 7.52 -12.80
C LEU A 37 -1.90 6.74 -11.94
N LEU A 38 -2.40 7.32 -10.85
CA LEU A 38 -3.43 6.67 -10.04
C LEU A 38 -4.73 6.44 -10.82
N THR A 39 -5.11 7.40 -11.67
CA THR A 39 -6.32 7.32 -12.49
C THR A 39 -6.16 6.26 -13.58
N ASP A 40 -5.00 6.22 -14.24
CA ASP A 40 -4.68 5.26 -15.30
C ASP A 40 -4.57 3.83 -14.77
N LEU A 41 -4.06 3.65 -13.54
CA LEU A 41 -4.01 2.33 -12.89
C LEU A 41 -5.39 1.84 -12.48
N GLY A 42 -6.25 2.75 -12.00
CA GLY A 42 -7.61 2.44 -11.55
C GLY A 42 -7.68 1.20 -10.67
N ASP A 43 -8.64 0.33 -10.97
CA ASP A 43 -8.86 -0.95 -10.29
C ASP A 43 -8.23 -2.15 -11.03
N ASP A 44 -7.49 -1.90 -12.12
CA ASP A 44 -6.94 -2.95 -12.99
C ASP A 44 -5.79 -3.72 -12.31
N PHE A 45 -5.17 -3.13 -11.28
CA PHE A 45 -4.01 -3.69 -10.58
C PHE A 45 -4.24 -3.77 -9.05
N PRO A 46 -5.16 -4.62 -8.56
CA PRO A 46 -5.57 -4.64 -7.15
C PRO A 46 -4.46 -5.04 -6.17
N GLY A 47 -3.37 -5.64 -6.65
CA GLY A 47 -2.18 -6.00 -5.86
C GLY A 47 -1.04 -4.98 -5.93
N LEU A 48 -1.20 -3.88 -6.67
CA LEU A 48 -0.20 -2.83 -6.78
C LEU A 48 -0.53 -1.71 -5.80
N ARG A 49 0.38 -1.45 -4.86
CA ARG A 49 0.29 -0.32 -3.92
C ARG A 49 1.14 0.84 -4.41
N VAL A 50 0.61 2.05 -4.34
CA VAL A 50 1.30 3.27 -4.77
C VAL A 50 1.44 4.22 -3.58
N HIS A 51 2.68 4.61 -3.30
CA HIS A 51 3.01 5.58 -2.26
C HIS A 51 3.69 6.79 -2.89
N TYR A 52 3.39 7.98 -2.40
CA TYR A 52 3.91 9.26 -2.87
C TYR A 52 4.35 10.13 -1.70
N LEU A 53 5.60 10.57 -1.73
CA LEU A 53 6.19 11.50 -0.76
C LEU A 53 7.02 12.55 -1.49
N GLU A 54 6.48 13.75 -1.62
CA GLU A 54 7.21 14.96 -2.07
C GLU A 54 8.07 14.77 -3.33
N GLY A 55 7.52 14.13 -4.35
CA GLY A 55 8.24 13.87 -5.61
C GLY A 55 8.80 12.47 -5.75
N ARG A 56 8.75 11.66 -4.69
CA ARG A 56 9.14 10.25 -4.73
C ARG A 56 7.89 9.38 -4.84
N LEU A 57 7.81 8.59 -5.90
CA LEU A 57 6.75 7.62 -6.14
C LEU A 57 7.31 6.23 -5.91
N GLN A 58 6.66 5.42 -5.07
CA GLN A 58 7.01 4.03 -4.84
C GLN A 58 5.85 3.11 -5.18
N PHE A 59 6.14 2.09 -5.98
CA PHE A 59 5.29 0.94 -6.21
C PHE A 59 5.70 -0.20 -5.28
N THR A 60 4.73 -0.87 -4.69
CA THR A 60 4.94 -2.11 -3.93
C THR A 60 3.96 -3.18 -4.39
N MET A 61 4.44 -4.40 -4.59
CA MET A 61 3.60 -5.58 -4.77
C MET A 61 3.76 -6.48 -3.54
N PRO A 62 2.74 -6.55 -2.66
CA PRO A 62 2.81 -7.36 -1.45
C PRO A 62 3.01 -8.84 -1.76
N SER A 63 3.90 -9.47 -1.00
CA SER A 63 4.07 -10.93 -1.04
C SER A 63 2.91 -11.67 -0.38
N ARG A 64 2.74 -12.96 -0.69
CA ARG A 64 1.82 -13.82 0.09
C ARG A 64 2.11 -13.81 1.59
N GLN A 65 3.39 -13.75 1.98
CA GLN A 65 3.77 -13.68 3.39
C GLN A 65 3.32 -12.36 4.03
N HIS A 66 3.49 -11.25 3.31
CA HIS A 66 3.04 -9.91 3.72
C HIS A 66 1.53 -9.91 3.96
N GLU A 67 0.76 -10.43 3.00
CA GLU A 67 -0.70 -10.51 3.09
C GLU A 67 -1.17 -11.33 4.29
N ILE A 68 -0.55 -12.49 4.55
CA ILE A 68 -0.88 -13.31 5.73
C ILE A 68 -0.64 -12.54 7.04
N ILE A 69 0.48 -11.84 7.14
CA ILE A 69 0.84 -11.09 8.35
C ILE A 69 -0.12 -9.92 8.55
N LYS A 70 -0.34 -9.15 7.48
CA LYS A 70 -1.29 -8.04 7.45
C LYS A 70 -2.68 -8.46 7.91
N ASP A 71 -3.25 -9.51 7.30
CA ASP A 71 -4.62 -9.94 7.61
C ASP A 71 -4.75 -10.44 9.05
N ASN A 72 -3.73 -11.14 9.56
CA ASN A 72 -3.72 -11.61 10.95
C ASN A 72 -3.66 -10.42 11.94
N ILE A 73 -2.83 -9.40 11.68
CA ILE A 73 -2.76 -8.19 12.50
C ILE A 73 -4.11 -7.47 12.48
N GLY A 74 -4.68 -7.26 11.28
CA GLY A 74 -5.96 -6.57 11.12
C GLY A 74 -7.09 -7.27 11.86
N ARG A 75 -7.14 -8.61 11.80
CA ARG A 75 -8.14 -9.41 12.51
C ARG A 75 -7.98 -9.34 14.03
N LEU A 76 -6.74 -9.41 14.54
CA LEU A 76 -6.49 -9.30 15.98
C LEU A 76 -6.92 -7.94 16.53
N LEU A 77 -6.63 -6.86 15.80
CA LEU A 77 -7.08 -5.52 16.16
C LEU A 77 -8.60 -5.37 16.10
N GLY A 78 -9.24 -5.91 15.07
CA GLY A 78 -10.70 -5.95 14.96
C GLY A 78 -11.34 -6.61 16.18
N VAL A 79 -10.88 -7.82 16.55
CA VAL A 79 -11.35 -8.53 17.76
C VAL A 79 -11.09 -7.71 19.02
N TYR A 80 -9.91 -7.10 19.15
CA TYR A 80 -9.60 -6.24 20.29
C TYR A 80 -10.57 -5.06 20.40
N PHE A 81 -10.85 -4.35 19.30
CA PHE A 81 -11.80 -3.24 19.31
C PHE A 81 -13.21 -3.69 19.68
N GLU A 82 -13.65 -4.84 19.19
CA GLU A 82 -14.95 -5.44 19.55
C GLU A 82 -15.05 -5.74 21.04
N GLU A 83 -14.07 -6.46 21.60
CA GLU A 83 -14.02 -6.82 23.03
C GLU A 83 -13.91 -5.58 23.93
N ALA A 84 -13.12 -4.59 23.51
CA ALA A 84 -12.97 -3.31 24.22
C ALA A 84 -14.16 -2.36 24.01
N ARG A 85 -15.16 -2.74 23.20
CA ARG A 85 -16.31 -1.91 22.80
C ARG A 85 -15.91 -0.56 22.20
N ILE A 86 -14.78 -0.53 21.50
CA ILE A 86 -14.31 0.61 20.73
C ILE A 86 -15.00 0.54 19.37
N ARG A 87 -15.79 1.54 19.03
CA ARG A 87 -16.35 1.65 17.68
C ARG A 87 -15.22 1.94 16.69
N PHE A 88 -15.15 1.18 15.59
CA PHE A 88 -14.14 1.36 14.56
C PHE A 88 -14.71 1.16 13.15
N TYR A 89 -14.00 1.68 12.16
CA TYR A 89 -14.29 1.53 10.74
C TYR A 89 -13.00 1.18 10.01
N GLY A 90 -12.88 -0.05 9.50
CA GLY A 90 -11.74 -0.46 8.68
C GLY A 90 -11.85 0.11 7.27
N LEU A 91 -10.76 0.66 6.73
CA LEU A 91 -10.78 1.37 5.44
C LEU A 91 -10.08 0.62 4.28
N GLY A 92 -9.63 -0.62 4.50
CA GLY A 92 -9.11 -1.50 3.43
C GLY A 92 -8.15 -0.80 2.46
N SER A 93 -8.37 -1.00 1.16
CA SER A 93 -7.57 -0.45 0.06
C SER A 93 -7.84 1.03 -0.27
N THR A 94 -8.24 1.82 0.72
CA THR A 94 -8.46 3.26 0.50
C THR A 94 -7.13 3.99 0.38
N THR A 95 -6.94 4.73 -0.70
CA THR A 95 -5.81 5.66 -0.84
C THR A 95 -6.10 6.97 -0.13
N PHE A 96 -5.28 7.35 0.84
CA PHE A 96 -5.33 8.65 1.51
C PHE A 96 -4.29 9.58 0.89
N LYS A 97 -4.69 10.78 0.49
CA LYS A 97 -3.80 11.71 -0.22
C LYS A 97 -4.12 13.18 0.04
N SER A 98 -3.11 14.03 -0.11
CA SER A 98 -3.23 15.49 0.02
C SER A 98 -2.23 16.19 -0.91
N GLU A 99 -2.73 16.96 -1.87
CA GLU A 99 -1.92 17.77 -2.80
C GLU A 99 -1.13 18.84 -2.07
N ALA A 100 -1.80 19.60 -1.20
CA ALA A 100 -1.18 20.65 -0.41
C ALA A 100 0.01 20.13 0.40
N LYS A 101 -0.09 18.88 0.89
CA LYS A 101 0.96 18.21 1.63
C LYS A 101 1.85 17.33 0.75
N ARG A 102 1.61 17.24 -0.56
CA ARG A 102 2.35 16.40 -1.53
C ARG A 102 2.60 14.97 -1.02
N ARG A 103 1.55 14.32 -0.51
CA ARG A 103 1.60 13.00 0.12
C ARG A 103 0.43 12.15 -0.33
N GLY A 104 0.67 10.86 -0.49
CA GLY A 104 -0.40 9.88 -0.73
C GLY A 104 0.05 8.45 -0.48
N ALA A 105 -0.81 7.63 0.12
CA ALA A 105 -0.52 6.23 0.35
C ALA A 105 -1.80 5.41 0.55
N GLU A 106 -1.72 4.14 0.18
CA GLU A 106 -2.66 3.09 0.59
C GLU A 106 -2.01 2.29 1.74
N PRO A 107 -2.53 2.37 2.97
CA PRO A 107 -2.01 1.59 4.08
C PRO A 107 -2.38 0.12 3.96
N ASP A 108 -1.54 -0.75 4.51
CA ASP A 108 -1.86 -2.17 4.62
C ASP A 108 -3.11 -2.39 5.48
N ILE A 109 -3.20 -1.67 6.60
CA ILE A 109 -4.35 -1.69 7.50
C ILE A 109 -4.62 -0.26 7.95
N SER A 110 -5.88 0.15 7.99
CA SER A 110 -6.25 1.44 8.57
C SER A 110 -7.63 1.43 9.21
N PHE A 111 -7.76 2.25 10.26
CA PHE A 111 -8.98 2.36 11.05
C PHE A 111 -9.32 3.81 11.36
N CYS A 112 -10.60 4.17 11.20
CA CYS A 112 -11.18 5.30 11.92
C CYS A 112 -11.76 4.81 13.24
N ILE A 113 -11.50 5.52 14.33
CA ILE A 113 -12.00 5.23 15.67
C ILE A 113 -13.17 6.17 15.98
N SER A 114 -14.21 5.63 16.59
CA SER A 114 -15.45 6.29 17.00
C SER A 114 -16.35 6.80 15.86
N THR A 115 -15.81 7.44 14.84
CA THR A 115 -16.57 8.05 13.72
C THR A 115 -16.02 7.61 12.37
N ASN A 116 -16.88 7.48 11.35
CA ASN A 116 -16.44 7.22 9.98
C ASN A 116 -16.02 8.53 9.29
N LYS A 117 -14.72 8.83 9.32
CA LYS A 117 -14.13 10.04 8.72
C LYS A 117 -13.25 9.70 7.53
N THR A 118 -12.85 10.73 6.77
CA THR A 118 -12.12 10.58 5.50
C THR A 118 -10.66 10.16 5.68
N LEU A 119 -10.02 10.55 6.78
CA LEU A 119 -8.66 10.14 7.13
C LEU A 119 -8.70 9.23 8.35
N PRO A 120 -7.98 8.09 8.33
CA PRO A 120 -7.95 7.18 9.46
C PRO A 120 -7.30 7.84 10.68
N ASP A 121 -7.63 7.31 11.86
CA ASP A 121 -6.86 7.60 13.08
C ASP A 121 -5.54 6.82 13.07
N ILE A 122 -5.57 5.59 12.54
CA ILE A 122 -4.47 4.64 12.62
C ILE A 122 -4.18 4.11 11.22
N ALA A 123 -2.92 4.17 10.80
CA ALA A 123 -2.40 3.44 9.65
C ALA A 123 -1.28 2.48 10.09
N ILE A 124 -1.30 1.25 9.60
CA ILE A 124 -0.30 0.22 9.90
C ILE A 124 0.31 -0.26 8.59
N GLU A 125 1.62 -0.41 8.60
CA GLU A 125 2.44 -0.91 7.50
C GLU A 125 3.21 -2.14 7.95
N VAL A 126 3.12 -3.22 7.17
CA VAL A 126 3.93 -4.42 7.37
C VAL A 126 5.20 -4.27 6.54
N VAL A 127 6.36 -4.15 7.20
CA VAL A 127 7.64 -3.96 6.51
C VAL A 127 8.48 -5.22 6.63
N LEU A 128 8.54 -6.02 5.56
CA LEU A 128 9.37 -7.23 5.51
C LEU A 128 10.81 -6.96 5.05
N THR A 129 11.02 -5.93 4.23
CA THR A 129 12.31 -5.57 3.65
C THR A 129 12.62 -4.10 3.91
N SER A 130 13.90 -3.77 4.11
CA SER A 130 14.36 -2.39 4.22
C SER A 130 14.56 -1.74 2.83
N GLY A 131 14.74 -0.41 2.80
CA GLY A 131 15.11 0.32 1.59
C GLY A 131 13.97 0.99 0.81
N GLY A 132 12.79 1.11 1.43
CA GLY A 132 11.63 1.76 0.82
C GLY A 132 11.52 3.27 1.03
N ILE A 133 10.43 3.85 0.52
CA ILE A 133 10.04 5.22 0.83
C ILE A 133 9.72 5.33 2.33
N ASP A 134 9.93 6.50 2.92
CA ASP A 134 9.57 6.73 4.32
C ASP A 134 8.05 6.85 4.45
N LYS A 135 7.38 5.69 4.61
CA LYS A 135 5.93 5.62 4.76
C LYS A 135 5.43 6.33 6.02
N LEU A 136 6.24 6.31 7.09
CA LEU A 136 5.90 7.00 8.33
C LEU A 136 5.82 8.52 8.09
N ALA A 137 6.76 9.09 7.33
CA ALA A 137 6.72 10.51 6.95
C ALA A 137 5.52 10.87 6.04
N ILE A 138 4.97 9.91 5.29
CA ILE A 138 3.72 10.10 4.53
C ILE A 138 2.56 10.26 5.52
N TYR A 139 2.36 9.28 6.42
CA TYR A 139 1.22 9.29 7.34
C TYR A 139 1.28 10.42 8.36
N GLN A 140 2.44 10.70 8.93
CA GLN A 140 2.64 11.86 9.81
C GLN A 140 2.27 13.16 9.10
N GLY A 141 2.69 13.31 7.84
CA GLY A 141 2.29 14.47 7.07
C GLY A 141 0.80 14.50 6.75
N LEU A 142 0.12 13.37 6.63
CA LEU A 142 -1.34 13.30 6.48
C LEU A 142 -2.11 13.50 7.79
N ASP A 143 -1.42 13.76 8.91
CA ASP A 143 -1.99 13.82 10.28
C ASP A 143 -2.64 12.49 10.72
N VAL A 144 -2.06 11.36 10.28
CA VAL A 144 -2.46 10.00 10.68
C VAL A 144 -1.41 9.42 11.64
N ALA A 145 -1.88 8.73 12.69
CA ALA A 145 -1.00 8.09 13.67
C ALA A 145 -0.44 6.75 13.19
#